data_AF-K1RGK8-F1
#
_entry.id   AF-K1RGK8-F1
#
_cell.length_a   1.000
_cell.length_b   1.000
_cell.length_c   1.000
_cell.angle_alpha   90.00
_cell.angle_beta   90.00
_cell.angle_gamma   90.00
#
_symmetry.space_group_name_H-M   'P 1'
#
loop_
_entity.id
_entity.type
_entity.pdbx_description
1 polymer ?
#
loop_
_entity_poly.entity_id
_entity_poly.type
_entity_poly.pdbx_seq_one_letter_code
_entity_poly.pdbx_strand_id
1 'polypeptide(L)'
;MENIFENSDFVYMLNQAGGDRQILARQLGISPHQLSYVTHSGEGEGLLFYGSTILPFVDHFPKNTELYRIMTTKPQEMKEAD
;
A
#
# COMPACT_ATOMS: atom_id res chain seq x y z
N MET A 1 16.46 11.70 17.34
CA MET A 1 15.60 10.50 17.32
C MET A 1 15.55 10.07 15.87
N GLU A 2 16.16 8.93 15.51
CA GLU A 2 15.96 8.35 14.19
C GLU A 2 14.52 7.80 14.12
N ASN A 3 13.77 8.21 13.11
CA ASN A 3 12.37 7.78 12.95
C ASN A 3 12.33 6.36 12.37
N ILE A 4 11.35 5.54 12.79
CA ILE A 4 11.18 4.15 12.30
C ILE A 4 11.16 4.07 10.77
N PHE A 5 10.62 5.10 10.11
CA PHE A 5 10.58 5.21 8.65
C PHE A 5 11.93 5.49 8.00
N GLU A 6 12.80 6.28 8.65
CA GLU A 6 14.13 6.61 8.10
C GLU A 6 15.08 5.41 8.15
N ASN A 7 14.87 4.51 9.12
CA ASN A 7 15.64 3.28 9.29
C ASN A 7 15.04 2.08 8.53
N SER A 8 13.93 2.28 7.81
CA SER A 8 13.29 1.20 7.05
C SER A 8 13.77 1.21 5.60
N ASP A 9 14.62 0.25 5.23
CA ASP A 9 15.09 0.06 3.84
C ASP A 9 13.96 -0.29 2.86
N PHE A 10 12.85 -0.83 3.39
CA PHE A 10 11.69 -1.26 2.63
C PHE A 10 10.41 -0.75 3.28
N VAL A 11 9.58 -0.06 2.50
CA VAL A 11 8.24 0.38 2.93
C VAL A 11 7.22 0.01 1.87
N TYR A 12 6.12 -0.60 2.29
CA TYR A 12 4.97 -0.93 1.44
C TYR A 12 3.79 -0.02 1.83
N MET A 13 3.58 1.05 1.07
CA MET A 13 2.61 2.09 1.41
C MET A 13 1.38 2.02 0.53
N LEU A 14 0.25 1.62 1.12
CA LEU A 14 -1.08 1.63 0.50
C LEU A 14 -1.74 3.03 0.64
N ASN A 15 -2.97 3.18 0.16
CA ASN A 15 -3.77 4.40 0.31
C ASN A 15 -3.80 4.90 1.77
N GLN A 16 -3.54 6.20 1.97
CA GLN A 16 -3.50 6.86 3.29
C GLN A 16 -4.55 7.96 3.37
N ALA A 17 -5.03 8.28 4.58
CA ALA A 17 -5.87 9.44 4.81
C ALA A 17 -5.13 10.74 4.44
N GLY A 18 -5.87 11.79 4.05
CA GLY A 18 -5.27 13.00 3.49
C GLY A 18 -4.27 13.71 4.40
N GLY A 19 -4.53 13.73 5.72
CA GLY A 19 -3.61 14.30 6.71
C GLY A 19 -2.31 13.50 6.85
N ASP A 20 -2.42 12.18 7.04
CA ASP A 20 -1.27 11.27 7.22
C ASP A 20 -0.39 11.23 5.97
N ARG A 21 -1.03 11.30 4.80
CA ARG A 21 -0.34 11.30 3.51
C ARG A 21 0.68 12.43 3.38
N GLN A 22 0.38 13.63 3.87
CA GLN A 22 1.33 14.76 3.82
C GLN A 22 2.51 14.58 4.78
N ILE A 23 2.27 13.95 5.93
CA ILE A 23 3.32 13.65 6.92
C ILE A 23 4.29 12.63 6.33
N LEU A 24 3.77 11.54 5.78
CA LEU A 24 4.56 10.48 5.14
C LEU A 24 5.28 11.00 3.89
N ALA A 25 4.64 11.84 3.08
CA ALA A 25 5.27 12.46 1.91
C ALA A 25 6.53 13.26 2.29
N ARG A 26 6.46 14.02 3.39
CA ARG A 26 7.60 14.79 3.88
C ARG A 26 8.69 13.89 4.45
N GLN A 27 8.33 12.86 5.23
CA GLN A 27 9.30 11.96 5.87
C GLN A 27 10.01 11.06 4.86
N LEU A 28 9.32 10.59 3.82
CA LEU A 28 9.85 9.66 2.82
C LEU A 28 10.32 10.35 1.53
N GLY A 29 10.30 11.69 1.47
CA GLY A 29 10.76 12.46 0.30
C GLY A 29 9.92 12.22 -0.97
N ILE A 30 8.62 11.96 -0.83
CA ILE A 30 7.73 11.61 -1.94
C ILE A 30 7.36 12.87 -2.73
N SER A 31 7.56 12.83 -4.05
CA SER A 31 7.14 13.93 -4.93
C SER A 31 5.61 14.01 -5.06
N PRO A 32 5.03 15.20 -5.36
CA PRO A 32 3.59 15.32 -5.59
C PRO A 32 3.04 14.38 -6.66
N HIS A 33 3.83 14.10 -7.70
CA HIS A 33 3.46 13.15 -8.76
C HIS A 33 3.39 11.71 -8.23
N GLN A 34 4.39 11.26 -7.48
CA GLN A 34 4.36 9.92 -6.85
C GLN A 34 3.20 9.80 -5.85
N LEU A 35 2.91 10.87 -5.12
CA LEU A 35 1.81 10.90 -4.15
C LEU A 35 0.43 10.71 -4.81
N SER A 36 0.29 11.04 -6.09
CA SER A 36 -0.94 10.82 -6.84
C SER A 36 -1.30 9.32 -6.98
N TYR A 37 -0.31 8.42 -6.98
CA TYR A 37 -0.51 6.97 -7.06
C TYR A 37 -1.06 6.33 -5.78
N VAL A 38 -1.04 7.05 -4.66
CA VAL A 38 -1.64 6.63 -3.38
C VAL A 38 -2.81 7.51 -2.98
N THR A 39 -3.25 8.39 -3.89
CA THR A 39 -4.35 9.32 -3.68
C THR A 39 -5.60 8.77 -4.34
N HIS A 40 -6.55 8.29 -3.53
CA HIS A 40 -7.75 7.59 -4.03
C HIS A 40 -7.42 6.31 -4.81
N SER A 41 -6.31 5.65 -4.47
CA SER A 41 -5.94 4.37 -5.07
C SER A 41 -6.85 3.24 -4.59
N GLY A 42 -7.00 2.23 -5.45
CA GLY A 42 -7.79 1.03 -5.16
C GLY A 42 -7.15 0.15 -4.09
N GLU A 43 -7.87 -0.90 -3.72
CA GLU A 43 -7.28 -1.96 -2.89
C GLU A 43 -6.13 -2.64 -3.62
N GLY A 44 -5.02 -2.87 -2.90
CA GLY A 44 -3.82 -3.46 -3.49
C GLY A 44 -3.00 -2.50 -4.37
N GLU A 45 -3.28 -1.20 -4.36
CA GLU A 45 -2.52 -0.21 -5.11
C GLU A 45 -1.75 0.74 -4.19
N GLY A 46 -0.52 1.09 -4.56
CA GLY A 46 0.26 2.06 -3.79
C GLY A 46 1.70 2.29 -4.24
N LEU A 47 2.56 2.62 -3.29
CA LEU A 47 3.99 2.87 -3.49
C LEU A 47 4.86 1.89 -2.71
N LEU A 48 5.89 1.38 -3.38
CA LEU A 48 6.96 0.59 -2.79
C LEU A 48 8.23 1.42 -2.70
N PHE A 49 8.81 1.48 -1.51
CA PHE A 49 10.09 2.13 -1.25
C PHE A 49 11.13 1.03 -1.07
N TYR A 50 12.24 1.14 -1.79
CA TYR A 50 13.40 0.27 -1.65
C TYR A 50 14.67 1.09 -1.79
N GLY A 51 15.32 1.38 -0.66
CA GLY A 51 16.41 2.35 -0.58
C GLY A 51 15.97 3.71 -1.15
N SER A 52 16.63 4.18 -2.21
CA SER A 52 16.29 5.44 -2.90
C SER A 52 15.23 5.30 -4.01
N THR A 53 14.76 4.08 -4.28
CA THR A 53 13.85 3.80 -5.39
C THR A 53 12.41 3.79 -4.89
N ILE A 54 11.53 4.49 -5.62
CA ILE A 54 10.09 4.53 -5.35
C ILE A 54 9.38 3.99 -6.58
N LEU A 55 8.63 2.90 -6.43
CA LEU A 55 7.89 2.24 -7.50
C LEU A 55 6.38 2.28 -7.21
N PRO A 56 5.54 2.79 -8.14
CA PRO A 56 4.11 2.53 -8.07
C PRO A 56 3.83 1.07 -8.37
N PHE A 57 2.87 0.47 -7.66
CA PHE A 57 2.44 -0.90 -7.90
C PHE A 57 0.92 -1.03 -7.92
N VAL A 58 0.46 -2.08 -8.59
CA VAL A 58 -0.92 -2.55 -8.61
C VAL A 58 -0.90 -4.05 -8.36
N ASP A 59 -1.56 -4.49 -7.29
CA ASP A 59 -1.72 -5.89 -6.92
C ASP A 59 -3.20 -6.27 -6.92
N HIS A 60 -3.67 -6.72 -8.08
CA HIS A 60 -4.98 -7.36 -8.20
C HIS A 60 -4.84 -8.85 -7.93
N PHE A 61 -4.81 -9.21 -6.65
CA PHE A 61 -4.61 -10.59 -6.24
C PHE A 61 -5.73 -11.52 -6.77
N PRO A 62 -5.39 -12.68 -7.37
CA PRO A 62 -6.37 -13.55 -8.00
C PRO A 62 -7.32 -14.19 -6.97
N LYS A 63 -8.60 -13.80 -7.04
CA LYS A 63 -9.64 -14.21 -6.08
C LYS A 63 -10.12 -15.65 -6.24
N ASN A 64 -9.89 -16.26 -7.41
CA ASN A 64 -10.25 -17.64 -7.72
C ASN A 64 -9.22 -18.67 -7.21
N THR A 65 -8.38 -18.30 -6.25
CA THR A 65 -7.35 -19.17 -5.71
C THR A 65 -7.72 -19.63 -4.29
N GLU A 66 -7.33 -20.87 -3.97
CA GLU A 66 -7.42 -21.39 -2.60
C GLU A 66 -6.66 -20.49 -1.62
N LEU A 67 -5.55 -19.92 -2.07
CA LEU A 67 -4.75 -19.00 -1.29
C LEU A 67 -5.53 -17.73 -0.91
N TYR A 68 -6.29 -17.14 -1.84
CA TYR A 68 -7.15 -15.99 -1.52
C TYR A 68 -8.25 -16.35 -0.52
N ARG A 69 -8.87 -17.53 -0.66
CA ARG A 69 -9.90 -18.03 0.24
C ARG A 69 -9.43 -18.12 1.69
N ILE A 70 -8.17 -18.52 1.90
CA ILE A 70 -7.56 -18.66 3.22
C ILE A 70 -7.07 -17.32 3.78
N MET A 71 -6.58 -16.40 2.93
CA MET A 71 -5.94 -15.15 3.36
C MET A 71 -6.88 -13.94 3.42
N THR A 72 -8.01 -13.96 2.72
CA THR A 72 -8.90 -12.79 2.68
C THR A 72 -9.47 -12.48 4.07
N THR A 73 -9.43 -11.21 4.45
CA THR A 73 -10.03 -10.71 5.70
C THR A 73 -11.38 -10.03 5.44
N LYS A 74 -11.96 -10.20 4.25
CA LYS A 74 -13.25 -9.63 3.88
C LYS A 74 -14.34 -10.69 4.03
N PRO A 75 -15.13 -10.68 5.13
CA PRO A 75 -16.08 -11.75 5.40
C PRO A 75 -17.18 -11.86 4.34
N GLN A 76 -17.45 -10.76 3.63
CA GLN A 76 -18.49 -10.71 2.59
C GLN A 76 -18.07 -11.48 1.33
N GLU A 77 -16.77 -11.57 1.03
CA GLU A 77 -16.24 -12.32 -0.11
C GLU A 77 -16.09 -13.82 0.20
N MET A 78 -16.23 -14.22 1.47
CA MET A 78 -16.25 -15.62 1.89
C MET A 78 -17.65 -16.24 1.83
N LYS A 79 -18.69 -15.45 1.58
CA LYS A 79 -20.06 -15.95 1.41
C LYS A 79 -20.23 -16.50 0.00
N GLU A 80 -19.75 -17.73 -0.20
CA GLU A 80 -20.27 -18.74 -1.15
C GLU A 80 -19.30 -19.93 -1.19
N ALA A 81 -19.47 -20.82 -0.22
CA ALA A 81 -19.37 -22.26 -0.38
C ALA A 81 -20.29 -22.81 0.72
N ASP A 82 -21.33 -23.54 0.33
CA ASP A 82 -22.44 -24.04 1.17
C ASP A 82 -22.05 -24.48 2.60
#